data_AF-E3QZU4-F1
#
_entry.id   AF-E3QZU4-F1
#
_cell.length_a   1.000
_cell.length_b   1.000
_cell.length_c   1.000
_cell.angle_alpha   90.00
_cell.angle_beta   90.00
_cell.angle_gamma   90.00
#
_symmetry.space_group_name_H-M   'P 1'
#
loop_
_entity.id
_entity.type
_entity.pdbx_description
1 polymer ?
#
loop_
_entity_poly.entity_id
_entity_poly.type
_entity_poly.pdbx_seq_one_letter_code
_entity_poly.pdbx_strand_id
1 'polypeptide(L)'
;MHSKNILTIMAAAGVAVAQRPTDTPICDYYTTALLKNNTAENQYTLLTLLVNTAVIGNYTTPNVGVKVPGILATGTYNGAEVNLLPYFNGELASSNRGGGSGVSINFLDGGGAAPLMKNMPANNDQSKQYFLLTHLYQFFGALLGCSKYGMAGFPRYSGFASMYEVHKFMDLDENELGYFIQQVALAGASFGVTQDDLKAVGTALNQLFGLRCSPAATAISEQGPQLQAICITDSCPLSPNAVCASYQAAVAPKNATDNSTATSSTPATTVSPSTVPTAGAVVQSASLAILVGVLACLV
;
A
#
# COMPACT_ATOMS: atom_id res chain seq x y z
N MET A 1 43.92 -38.71 12.06
CA MET A 1 42.96 -39.02 10.98
C MET A 1 41.63 -38.36 11.33
N HIS A 2 41.35 -37.18 10.79
CA HIS A 2 40.06 -36.50 10.99
C HIS A 2 39.41 -36.36 9.61
N SER A 3 38.38 -37.18 9.37
CA SER A 3 37.64 -37.21 8.12
C SER A 3 36.72 -35.99 8.03
N LYS A 4 36.94 -35.13 7.05
CA LYS A 4 36.03 -34.03 6.72
C LYS A 4 34.90 -34.58 5.87
N ASN A 5 33.69 -34.63 6.41
CA ASN A 5 32.48 -34.86 5.63
C ASN A 5 32.24 -33.65 4.71
N ILE A 6 32.63 -33.78 3.45
CA ILE A 6 32.27 -32.83 2.40
C ILE A 6 30.83 -33.14 2.01
N LEU A 7 29.89 -32.30 2.45
CA LEU A 7 28.55 -32.26 1.87
C LEU A 7 28.67 -31.69 0.45
N THR A 8 28.52 -32.55 -0.55
CA THR A 8 28.32 -32.16 -1.94
C THR A 8 26.93 -31.54 -2.07
N ILE A 9 26.86 -30.22 -2.24
CA ILE A 9 25.63 -29.51 -2.60
C ILE A 9 25.34 -29.84 -4.07
N MET A 10 24.17 -30.45 -4.32
CA MET A 10 23.67 -30.72 -5.67
C MET A 10 23.65 -29.45 -6.51
N ALA A 11 24.07 -29.60 -7.76
CA ALA A 11 23.89 -28.61 -8.81
C ALA A 11 22.45 -28.11 -8.83
N ALA A 12 22.26 -26.79 -8.82
CA ALA A 12 20.99 -26.16 -9.13
C ALA A 12 20.64 -26.47 -10.58
N ALA A 13 19.89 -27.55 -10.81
CA ALA A 13 19.15 -27.71 -12.05
C ALA A 13 18.19 -26.52 -12.12
N GLY A 14 18.35 -25.68 -13.15
CA GLY A 14 17.40 -24.61 -13.44
C GLY A 14 16.02 -25.24 -13.53
N VAL A 15 15.17 -24.95 -12.56
CA VAL A 15 13.78 -25.37 -12.59
C VAL A 15 13.15 -24.51 -13.69
N ALA A 16 13.08 -25.06 -14.90
CA ALA A 16 12.17 -24.53 -15.90
C ALA A 16 10.78 -24.71 -15.31
N VAL A 17 10.23 -23.62 -14.76
CA VAL A 17 8.87 -23.61 -14.27
C VAL A 17 7.99 -23.85 -15.49
N ALA A 18 7.31 -25.00 -15.54
CA ALA A 18 6.42 -25.33 -16.65
C ALA A 18 5.35 -24.23 -16.80
N GLN A 19 4.76 -24.07 -17.98
CA GLN A 19 3.65 -23.12 -18.11
C GLN A 19 2.52 -23.53 -17.15
N ARG A 20 2.04 -22.59 -16.34
CA ARG A 20 0.90 -22.81 -15.45
C ARG A 20 -0.32 -23.27 -16.26
N PRO A 21 -1.01 -24.36 -15.86
CA PRO A 21 -2.29 -24.73 -16.45
C PRO A 21 -3.32 -23.60 -16.31
N THR A 22 -4.09 -23.32 -17.35
CA THR A 22 -4.98 -22.15 -17.40
C THR A 22 -6.08 -22.15 -16.32
N ASP A 23 -6.47 -23.33 -15.84
CA ASP A 23 -7.48 -23.57 -14.80
C ASP A 23 -6.93 -23.53 -13.37
N THR A 24 -5.60 -23.51 -13.20
CA THR A 24 -4.96 -23.45 -11.88
C THR A 24 -4.68 -22.00 -11.49
N PRO A 25 -5.12 -21.46 -10.34
CA PRO A 25 -4.80 -20.11 -9.93
C PRO A 25 -3.29 -19.83 -9.87
N ILE A 26 -2.87 -18.58 -10.15
CA ILE A 26 -1.46 -18.17 -10.13
C ILE A 26 -0.83 -18.49 -8.77
N CYS A 27 -1.48 -18.09 -7.68
CA CYS A 27 -0.98 -18.32 -6.32
C CYS A 27 -0.78 -19.81 -6.00
N ASP A 28 -1.77 -20.65 -6.31
CA ASP A 28 -1.74 -22.09 -6.08
C ASP A 28 -0.60 -22.78 -6.84
N TYR A 29 -0.42 -22.39 -8.11
CA TYR A 29 0.62 -22.93 -8.96
C TYR A 29 2.02 -22.62 -8.42
N TYR A 30 2.32 -21.34 -8.15
CA TYR A 30 3.65 -20.96 -7.66
C TYR A 30 3.89 -21.37 -6.21
N THR A 31 2.84 -21.55 -5.40
CA THR A 31 2.98 -22.15 -4.07
C THR A 31 3.48 -23.59 -4.19
N THR A 32 2.87 -24.39 -5.06
CA THR A 32 3.32 -25.76 -5.32
C THR A 32 4.72 -25.79 -5.94
N ALA A 33 4.99 -24.95 -6.94
CA ALA A 33 6.26 -24.93 -7.64
C ALA A 33 7.45 -24.54 -6.75
N LEU A 34 7.26 -23.57 -5.84
CA LEU A 34 8.33 -23.02 -5.02
C LEU A 34 8.41 -23.64 -3.61
N LEU A 35 7.26 -24.00 -3.03
CA LEU A 35 7.14 -24.46 -1.63
C LEU A 35 6.61 -25.90 -1.51
N LYS A 36 6.54 -26.63 -2.64
CA LYS A 36 6.18 -28.05 -2.79
C LYS A 36 4.71 -28.38 -2.54
N ASN A 37 4.12 -27.91 -1.43
CA ASN A 37 2.76 -28.27 -1.03
C ASN A 37 1.84 -27.03 -1.01
N ASN A 38 0.62 -27.17 -1.52
CA ASN A 38 -0.37 -26.09 -1.52
C ASN A 38 -1.19 -26.06 -0.21
N THR A 39 -0.58 -25.58 0.88
CA THR A 39 -1.24 -25.33 2.18
C THR A 39 -1.49 -23.84 2.42
N ALA A 40 -2.33 -23.51 3.39
CA ALA A 40 -2.59 -22.11 3.75
C ALA A 40 -1.32 -21.38 4.19
N GLU A 41 -0.50 -22.01 5.02
CA GLU A 41 0.78 -21.47 5.51
C GLU A 41 1.77 -21.26 4.37
N ASN A 42 1.81 -22.17 3.40
CA ASN A 42 2.69 -22.03 2.24
C ASN A 42 2.21 -20.94 1.29
N GLN A 43 0.90 -20.79 1.06
CA GLN A 43 0.38 -19.65 0.31
C GLN A 43 0.72 -18.34 1.02
N TYR A 44 0.47 -18.24 2.32
CA TYR A 44 0.84 -17.05 3.10
C TYR A 44 2.35 -16.77 3.07
N THR A 45 3.19 -17.81 3.10
CA THR A 45 4.64 -17.71 2.94
C THR A 45 5.02 -17.18 1.56
N LEU A 46 4.41 -17.69 0.48
CA LEU A 46 4.63 -17.19 -0.88
C LEU A 46 4.34 -15.68 -0.95
N LEU A 47 3.21 -15.23 -0.39
CA LEU A 47 2.82 -13.82 -0.40
C LEU A 47 3.75 -12.97 0.46
N THR A 48 4.22 -13.50 1.59
CA THR A 48 5.22 -12.85 2.44
C THR A 48 6.52 -12.62 1.64
N LEU A 49 7.02 -13.65 0.95
CA LEU A 49 8.24 -13.55 0.14
C LEU A 49 8.08 -12.56 -1.01
N LEU A 50 6.94 -12.62 -1.73
CA LEU A 50 6.62 -11.73 -2.84
C LEU A 50 6.54 -10.28 -2.39
N VAL A 51 5.70 -9.99 -1.40
CA VAL A 51 5.46 -8.62 -0.93
C VAL A 51 6.72 -8.05 -0.29
N ASN A 52 7.43 -8.79 0.56
CA ASN A 52 8.68 -8.28 1.12
C ASN A 52 9.70 -7.96 0.03
N THR A 53 9.80 -8.80 -1.01
CA THR A 53 10.72 -8.55 -2.13
C THR A 53 10.30 -7.32 -2.93
N ALA A 54 8.99 -7.12 -3.13
CA ALA A 54 8.47 -5.91 -3.77
C ALA A 54 8.70 -4.66 -2.90
N VAL A 55 8.68 -4.79 -1.57
CA VAL A 55 8.84 -3.65 -0.65
C VAL A 55 10.32 -3.25 -0.49
N ILE A 56 11.20 -4.20 -0.17
CA ILE A 56 12.62 -3.93 0.18
C ILE A 56 13.64 -4.40 -0.86
N GLY A 57 13.19 -4.97 -1.97
CA GLY A 57 14.08 -5.53 -3.00
C GLY A 57 14.56 -6.95 -2.68
N ASN A 58 15.50 -7.46 -3.47
CA ASN A 58 15.99 -8.84 -3.28
C ASN A 58 16.65 -9.05 -1.92
N TYR A 59 16.09 -9.96 -1.11
CA TYR A 59 16.68 -10.41 0.16
C TYR A 59 16.69 -11.95 0.30
N THR A 60 16.12 -12.65 -0.68
CA THR A 60 15.94 -14.10 -0.70
C THR A 60 17.00 -14.77 -1.57
N THR A 61 17.39 -15.98 -1.18
CA THR A 61 18.19 -16.90 -2.01
C THR A 61 17.56 -18.30 -1.98
N PRO A 62 17.54 -19.05 -3.10
CA PRO A 62 18.02 -18.68 -4.43
C PRO A 62 17.06 -17.68 -5.13
N ASN A 63 17.62 -16.77 -5.94
CA ASN A 63 16.88 -15.94 -6.89
C ASN A 63 17.40 -16.20 -8.30
N VAL A 64 16.60 -15.92 -9.33
CA VAL A 64 16.99 -16.21 -10.73
C VAL A 64 17.80 -15.10 -11.39
N GLY A 65 18.47 -14.24 -10.60
CA GLY A 65 19.32 -13.15 -11.10
C GLY A 65 18.58 -11.90 -11.56
N VAL A 66 17.27 -11.81 -11.35
CA VAL A 66 16.50 -10.57 -11.61
C VAL A 66 16.68 -9.61 -10.43
N LYS A 67 17.24 -8.43 -10.72
CA LYS A 67 17.41 -7.35 -9.74
C LYS A 67 16.07 -6.69 -9.44
N VAL A 68 15.74 -6.60 -8.15
CA VAL A 68 14.56 -5.93 -7.61
C VAL A 68 15.03 -4.86 -6.63
N PRO A 69 14.88 -3.56 -6.96
CA PRO A 69 15.17 -2.46 -6.02
C PRO A 69 14.23 -2.42 -4.81
N GLY A 70 12.94 -2.67 -5.03
CA GLY A 70 11.88 -2.48 -4.03
C GLY A 70 11.28 -1.07 -4.04
N ILE A 71 10.03 -0.93 -3.59
CA ILE A 71 9.31 0.36 -3.60
C ILE A 71 9.91 1.39 -2.62
N LEU A 72 10.61 0.93 -1.59
CA LEU A 72 11.27 1.82 -0.62
C LEU A 72 12.60 2.39 -1.15
N ALA A 73 13.09 1.90 -2.28
CA ALA A 73 14.22 2.48 -2.98
C ALA A 73 13.73 3.50 -4.03
N THR A 74 14.53 4.54 -4.25
CA THR A 74 14.34 5.42 -5.41
C THR A 74 14.53 4.64 -6.71
N GLY A 75 13.82 5.05 -7.74
CA GLY A 75 13.88 4.40 -9.03
C GLY A 75 13.43 5.29 -10.17
N THR A 76 13.19 4.65 -11.32
CA THR A 76 12.74 5.34 -12.52
C THR A 76 11.61 4.54 -13.16
N TYR A 77 10.57 5.22 -13.63
CA TYR A 77 9.49 4.64 -14.42
C TYR A 77 9.15 5.59 -15.57
N ASN A 78 9.01 5.07 -16.80
CA ASN A 78 8.80 5.88 -18.02
C ASN A 78 9.78 7.07 -18.18
N GLY A 79 11.02 6.93 -17.67
CA GLY A 79 12.03 7.98 -17.71
C GLY A 79 11.90 9.07 -16.63
N ALA A 80 10.85 9.02 -15.80
CA ALA A 80 10.69 9.89 -14.63
C ALA A 80 11.29 9.25 -13.38
N GLU A 81 11.95 10.06 -12.54
CA GLU A 81 12.40 9.63 -11.21
C GLU A 81 11.19 9.43 -10.28
N VAL A 82 11.20 8.34 -9.50
CA VAL A 82 10.13 7.99 -8.58
C VAL A 82 10.72 7.68 -7.21
N ASN A 83 10.09 8.22 -6.16
CA ASN A 83 10.43 7.93 -4.77
C ASN A 83 9.17 7.74 -3.93
N LEU A 84 8.85 6.49 -3.60
CA LEU A 84 7.65 6.19 -2.80
C LEU A 84 7.92 6.20 -1.28
N LEU A 85 9.19 6.20 -0.85
CA LEU A 85 9.55 6.15 0.58
C LEU A 85 8.86 7.22 1.46
N PRO A 86 8.70 8.49 1.01
CA PRO A 86 8.08 9.54 1.81
C PRO A 86 6.63 9.25 2.23
N TYR A 87 5.91 8.42 1.47
CA TYR A 87 4.55 7.97 1.83
C TYR A 87 4.54 6.94 2.96
N PHE A 88 5.66 6.25 3.22
CA PHE A 88 5.76 5.19 4.21
C PHE A 88 6.44 5.64 5.51
N ASN A 89 7.38 6.59 5.45
CA ASN A 89 8.21 6.95 6.60
C ASN A 89 7.65 8.13 7.43
N GLY A 90 6.51 8.70 7.02
CA GLY A 90 5.87 9.83 7.69
C GLY A 90 6.34 11.20 7.22
N GLU A 91 7.15 11.32 6.18
CA GLU A 91 7.52 12.63 5.61
C GLU A 91 6.32 13.32 4.96
N LEU A 92 5.37 12.58 4.40
CA LEU A 92 4.17 13.13 3.78
C LEU A 92 2.92 12.98 4.66
N ALA A 93 2.09 14.03 4.67
CA ALA A 93 0.75 13.99 5.25
C ALA A 93 -0.24 13.31 4.28
N SER A 94 -0.01 12.03 4.01
CA SER A 94 -0.70 11.26 2.96
C SER A 94 -1.64 10.18 3.48
N SER A 95 -1.67 9.93 4.78
CA SER A 95 -2.54 8.90 5.37
C SER A 95 -3.99 9.37 5.53
N ASN A 96 -4.94 8.51 5.21
CA ASN A 96 -6.38 8.77 5.33
C ASN A 96 -6.94 8.78 6.77
N ARG A 97 -6.08 8.72 7.79
CA ARG A 97 -6.51 8.72 9.20
C ARG A 97 -6.94 10.08 9.74
N GLY A 98 -6.77 11.16 8.97
CA GLY A 98 -7.21 12.52 9.34
C GLY A 98 -8.67 12.84 9.03
N GLY A 99 -9.45 11.86 8.56
CA GLY A 99 -10.85 12.07 8.15
C GLY A 99 -10.95 12.82 6.83
N GLY A 100 -11.09 14.14 6.89
CA GLY A 100 -11.23 15.01 5.71
C GLY A 100 -9.90 15.44 5.06
N SER A 101 -8.77 15.13 5.69
CA SER A 101 -7.44 15.50 5.22
C SER A 101 -6.42 14.40 5.45
N GLY A 102 -5.36 14.39 4.65
CA GLY A 102 -4.19 13.56 4.88
C GLY A 102 -3.44 13.95 6.16
N VAL A 103 -2.89 12.96 6.87
CA VAL A 103 -2.03 13.14 8.05
C VAL A 103 -0.75 12.35 7.92
N SER A 104 0.31 12.81 8.58
CA SER A 104 1.61 12.14 8.57
C SER A 104 1.59 10.94 9.51
N ILE A 105 1.91 9.77 8.96
CA ILE A 105 2.01 8.51 9.69
C ILE A 105 3.24 7.76 9.20
N ASN A 106 4.12 7.38 10.13
CA ASN A 106 5.20 6.45 9.86
C ASN A 106 4.67 5.00 9.89
N PHE A 107 4.60 4.36 8.73
CA PHE A 107 4.25 2.96 8.53
C PHE A 107 5.47 2.02 8.58
N LEU A 108 6.68 2.53 8.82
CA LEU A 108 7.91 1.77 9.04
C LEU A 108 8.30 1.74 10.53
N ASP A 109 7.34 1.95 11.42
CA ASP A 109 7.50 1.98 12.88
C ASP A 109 7.73 0.59 13.51
N GLY A 110 7.66 -0.48 12.73
CA GLY A 110 7.87 -1.86 13.15
C GLY A 110 9.31 -2.35 12.99
N GLY A 111 10.27 -1.48 12.68
CA GLY A 111 11.68 -1.84 12.44
C GLY A 111 12.12 -1.75 10.98
N GLY A 112 11.27 -1.24 10.09
CA GLY A 112 11.55 -1.01 8.67
C GLY A 112 11.91 -2.31 7.94
N ALA A 113 12.96 -2.26 7.13
CA ALA A 113 13.37 -3.40 6.30
C ALA A 113 13.93 -4.59 7.10
N ALA A 114 14.50 -4.37 8.29
CA ALA A 114 15.20 -5.41 9.06
C ALA A 114 14.33 -6.64 9.40
N PRO A 115 13.08 -6.52 9.89
CA PRO A 115 12.19 -7.68 10.06
C PRO A 115 11.78 -8.31 8.73
N LEU A 116 11.60 -7.52 7.65
CA LEU A 116 11.18 -8.06 6.35
C LEU A 116 12.23 -9.00 5.76
N MET A 117 13.52 -8.70 5.97
CA MET A 117 14.64 -9.58 5.60
C MET A 117 14.61 -10.95 6.31
N LYS A 118 13.83 -11.09 7.39
CA LYS A 118 13.64 -12.32 8.16
C LYS A 118 12.27 -12.97 7.90
N ASN A 119 11.57 -12.56 6.84
CA ASN A 119 10.19 -12.96 6.55
C ASN A 119 9.18 -12.59 7.66
N MET A 120 9.49 -11.54 8.43
CA MET A 120 8.58 -11.03 9.46
C MET A 120 7.97 -9.72 8.97
N PRO A 121 6.66 -9.46 9.16
CA PRO A 121 6.05 -8.19 8.78
C PRO A 121 6.58 -6.99 9.60
N ALA A 122 6.96 -7.22 10.86
CA ALA A 122 7.51 -6.23 11.79
C ALA A 122 8.16 -6.91 13.00
N ASN A 123 8.81 -6.14 13.88
CA ASN A 123 9.38 -6.62 15.15
C ASN A 123 8.33 -6.98 16.21
N ASN A 124 7.10 -6.50 16.06
CA ASN A 124 5.96 -6.79 16.93
C ASN A 124 4.65 -6.74 16.13
N ASP A 125 3.56 -7.20 16.73
CA ASP A 125 2.22 -7.29 16.13
C ASP A 125 1.31 -6.07 16.37
N GLN A 126 1.86 -4.99 16.92
CA GLN A 126 1.11 -3.76 17.27
C GLN A 126 1.50 -2.55 16.42
N SER A 127 2.62 -2.64 15.69
CA SER A 127 3.12 -1.57 14.82
C SER A 127 2.23 -1.34 13.60
N LYS A 128 2.22 -0.12 13.09
CA LYS A 128 1.54 0.19 11.82
C LYS A 128 2.15 -0.58 10.66
N GLN A 129 3.45 -0.82 10.72
CA GLN A 129 4.14 -1.71 9.77
C GLN A 129 3.55 -3.12 9.77
N TYR A 130 3.31 -3.72 10.95
CA TYR A 130 2.71 -5.05 11.04
C TYR A 130 1.38 -5.10 10.30
N PHE A 131 0.50 -4.14 10.57
CA PHE A 131 -0.80 -4.06 9.90
C PHE A 131 -0.67 -3.79 8.41
N LEU A 132 0.20 -2.87 7.99
CA LEU A 132 0.43 -2.60 6.56
C LEU A 132 0.87 -3.87 5.82
N LEU A 133 1.90 -4.56 6.31
CA LEU A 133 2.48 -5.69 5.61
C LEU A 133 1.55 -6.92 5.64
N THR A 134 0.94 -7.22 6.78
CA THR A 134 -0.01 -8.35 6.85
C THR A 134 -1.24 -8.12 5.97
N HIS A 135 -1.77 -6.89 5.92
CA HIS A 135 -2.85 -6.54 5.00
C HIS A 135 -2.42 -6.66 3.53
N LEU A 136 -1.19 -6.29 3.16
CA LEU A 136 -0.68 -6.51 1.80
C LEU A 136 -0.62 -8.02 1.47
N TYR A 137 -0.11 -8.86 2.37
CA TYR A 137 -0.07 -10.32 2.14
C TYR A 137 -1.46 -10.89 1.90
N GLN A 138 -2.44 -10.46 2.69
CA GLN A 138 -3.84 -10.90 2.60
C GLN A 138 -4.53 -10.39 1.34
N PHE A 139 -4.36 -9.11 1.01
CA PHE A 139 -4.97 -8.50 -0.16
C PHE A 139 -4.46 -9.14 -1.45
N PHE A 140 -3.14 -9.30 -1.59
CA PHE A 140 -2.56 -10.01 -2.74
C PHE A 140 -2.94 -11.49 -2.75
N GLY A 141 -3.18 -12.10 -1.58
CA GLY A 141 -3.75 -13.44 -1.46
C GLY A 141 -5.08 -13.58 -2.21
N ALA A 142 -6.01 -12.67 -1.92
CA ALA A 142 -7.30 -12.63 -2.61
C ALA A 142 -7.14 -12.29 -4.10
N LEU A 143 -6.37 -11.25 -4.42
CA LEU A 143 -6.20 -10.76 -5.80
C LEU A 143 -5.56 -11.81 -6.73
N LEU A 144 -4.59 -12.59 -6.24
CA LEU A 144 -3.90 -13.62 -7.00
C LEU A 144 -4.60 -14.99 -6.97
N GLY A 145 -5.79 -15.06 -6.35
CA GLY A 145 -6.67 -16.23 -6.36
C GLY A 145 -6.17 -17.39 -5.50
N CYS A 146 -5.49 -17.12 -4.38
CA CYS A 146 -5.04 -18.15 -3.45
C CYS A 146 -6.20 -18.96 -2.88
N SER A 147 -6.27 -20.26 -3.19
CA SER A 147 -7.41 -21.11 -2.80
C SER A 147 -7.54 -21.39 -1.30
N LYS A 148 -6.50 -21.14 -0.50
CA LYS A 148 -6.49 -21.30 0.96
C LYS A 148 -6.63 -19.97 1.70
N TYR A 149 -6.82 -18.86 0.99
CA TYR A 149 -7.11 -17.57 1.58
C TYR A 149 -8.34 -17.65 2.52
N GLY A 150 -8.20 -17.12 3.73
CA GLY A 150 -9.23 -17.16 4.77
C GLY A 150 -9.30 -18.47 5.56
N MET A 151 -8.40 -19.43 5.32
CA MET A 151 -8.25 -20.63 6.14
C MET A 151 -7.29 -20.39 7.31
N ALA A 152 -7.29 -21.30 8.29
CA ALA A 152 -6.27 -21.28 9.35
C ALA A 152 -4.86 -21.30 8.73
N GLY A 153 -3.97 -20.41 9.16
CA GLY A 153 -2.64 -20.22 8.56
C GLY A 153 -2.58 -19.18 7.44
N PHE A 154 -3.72 -18.75 6.88
CA PHE A 154 -3.80 -17.64 5.92
C PHE A 154 -5.06 -16.80 6.18
N PRO A 155 -4.97 -15.76 7.04
CA PRO A 155 -6.11 -14.92 7.39
C PRO A 155 -6.73 -14.20 6.18
N ARG A 156 -8.01 -13.82 6.31
CA ARG A 156 -8.67 -12.94 5.35
C ARG A 156 -8.12 -11.51 5.47
N TYR A 157 -8.19 -10.76 4.38
CA TYR A 157 -7.98 -9.33 4.36
C TYR A 157 -8.99 -8.65 5.29
N SER A 158 -8.47 -7.97 6.31
CA SER A 158 -9.26 -7.24 7.31
C SER A 158 -9.13 -5.72 7.18
N GLY A 159 -8.47 -5.23 6.13
CA GLY A 159 -8.33 -3.80 5.89
C GLY A 159 -9.57 -3.17 5.25
N PHE A 160 -9.49 -1.88 4.94
CA PHE A 160 -10.56 -1.12 4.31
C PHE A 160 -10.81 -1.60 2.88
N ALA A 161 -12.08 -1.70 2.50
CA ALA A 161 -12.47 -2.30 1.23
C ALA A 161 -12.21 -1.44 -0.02
N SER A 162 -12.27 -0.12 0.14
CA SER A 162 -12.02 0.83 -0.95
C SER A 162 -10.54 1.22 -0.98
N MET A 163 -9.81 0.77 -2.00
CA MET A 163 -8.43 1.22 -2.18
C MET A 163 -8.35 2.71 -2.54
N TYR A 164 -9.39 3.28 -3.15
CA TYR A 164 -9.50 4.73 -3.29
C TYR A 164 -9.47 5.44 -1.93
N GLU A 165 -10.35 5.06 -0.99
CA GLU A 165 -10.42 5.71 0.33
C GLU A 165 -9.13 5.56 1.15
N VAL A 166 -8.38 4.47 0.94
CA VAL A 166 -7.08 4.25 1.59
C VAL A 166 -5.99 5.17 1.05
N HIS A 167 -5.97 5.40 -0.27
CA HIS A 167 -4.84 6.05 -0.95
C HIS A 167 -5.15 7.47 -1.48
N LYS A 168 -6.39 7.98 -1.35
CA LYS A 168 -6.82 9.26 -1.96
C LYS A 168 -6.01 10.50 -1.57
N PHE A 169 -5.32 10.49 -0.42
CA PHE A 169 -4.46 11.60 0.02
C PHE A 169 -2.99 11.40 -0.33
N MET A 170 -2.65 10.32 -1.03
CA MET A 170 -1.31 10.13 -1.59
C MET A 170 -1.14 10.86 -2.92
N ASP A 171 -2.24 11.14 -3.64
CA ASP A 171 -2.19 11.84 -4.94
C ASP A 171 -1.28 11.16 -5.98
N LEU A 172 -1.25 9.82 -5.96
CA LEU A 172 -0.30 9.07 -6.79
C LEU A 172 -0.56 9.28 -8.28
N ASP A 173 0.51 9.60 -9.01
CA ASP A 173 0.48 9.73 -10.46
C ASP A 173 0.70 8.39 -11.19
N GLU A 174 0.64 8.42 -12.52
CA GLU A 174 0.85 7.23 -13.35
C GLU A 174 2.24 6.60 -13.18
N ASN A 175 3.27 7.39 -12.86
CA ASN A 175 4.63 6.91 -12.72
C ASN A 175 4.85 6.27 -11.36
N GLU A 176 4.27 6.83 -10.30
CA GLU A 176 4.32 6.29 -8.95
C GLU A 176 3.57 4.96 -8.86
N LEU A 177 2.35 4.89 -9.39
CA LEU A 177 1.61 3.62 -9.45
C LEU A 177 2.30 2.63 -10.41
N GLY A 178 2.78 3.11 -11.56
CA GLY A 178 3.51 2.29 -12.53
C GLY A 178 4.78 1.67 -11.93
N TYR A 179 5.54 2.44 -11.15
CA TYR A 179 6.71 1.97 -10.42
C TYR A 179 6.33 0.91 -9.38
N PHE A 180 5.26 1.12 -8.60
CA PHE A 180 4.76 0.10 -7.68
C PHE A 180 4.46 -1.23 -8.39
N ILE A 181 3.70 -1.18 -9.50
CA ILE A 181 3.35 -2.38 -10.28
C ILE A 181 4.61 -3.03 -10.87
N GLN A 182 5.58 -2.22 -11.33
CA GLN A 182 6.86 -2.72 -11.83
C GLN A 182 7.66 -3.47 -10.75
N GLN A 183 7.68 -2.98 -9.51
CA GLN A 183 8.37 -3.68 -8.40
C GLN A 183 7.69 -5.01 -8.05
N VAL A 184 6.35 -5.09 -8.10
CA VAL A 184 5.62 -6.35 -7.94
C VAL A 184 5.99 -7.35 -9.06
N ALA A 185 6.05 -6.88 -10.31
CA ALA A 185 6.42 -7.72 -11.44
C ALA A 185 7.88 -8.22 -11.35
N LEU A 186 8.82 -7.34 -10.97
CA LEU A 186 10.22 -7.71 -10.77
C LEU A 186 10.38 -8.70 -9.60
N ALA A 187 9.63 -8.51 -8.51
CA ALA A 187 9.62 -9.44 -7.39
C ALA A 187 9.18 -10.84 -7.84
N GLY A 188 8.05 -10.96 -8.56
CA GLY A 188 7.61 -12.24 -9.12
C GLY A 188 8.63 -12.85 -10.09
N ALA A 189 9.20 -12.05 -10.99
CA ALA A 189 10.23 -12.48 -11.92
C ALA A 189 11.46 -13.04 -11.19
N SER A 190 11.86 -12.45 -10.05
CA SER A 190 13.00 -12.93 -9.25
C SER A 190 12.81 -14.31 -8.63
N PHE A 191 11.55 -14.76 -8.51
CA PHE A 191 11.17 -16.11 -8.11
C PHE A 191 10.92 -17.06 -9.29
N GLY A 192 11.15 -16.61 -10.52
CA GLY A 192 10.95 -17.42 -11.73
C GLY A 192 9.49 -17.51 -12.22
N VAL A 193 8.63 -16.56 -11.82
CA VAL A 193 7.28 -16.44 -12.40
C VAL A 193 7.37 -16.15 -13.90
N THR A 194 6.54 -16.84 -14.69
CA THR A 194 6.54 -16.68 -16.16
C THR A 194 6.10 -15.29 -16.59
N GLN A 195 6.60 -14.83 -17.74
CA GLN A 195 6.25 -13.52 -18.30
C GLN A 195 4.74 -13.36 -18.54
N ASP A 196 4.06 -14.43 -18.96
CA ASP A 196 2.61 -14.40 -19.20
C ASP A 196 1.82 -14.18 -17.89
N ASP A 197 2.20 -14.86 -16.81
CA ASP A 197 1.56 -14.65 -15.51
C ASP A 197 1.89 -13.26 -14.94
N LEU A 198 3.13 -12.77 -15.10
CA LEU A 198 3.51 -11.41 -14.70
C LEU A 198 2.70 -10.36 -15.47
N LYS A 199 2.50 -10.54 -16.77
CA LYS A 199 1.66 -9.67 -17.60
C LYS A 199 0.19 -9.71 -17.16
N ALA A 200 -0.32 -10.88 -16.81
CA ALA A 200 -1.68 -11.02 -16.28
C ALA A 200 -1.84 -10.24 -14.97
N VAL A 201 -0.89 -10.38 -14.03
CA VAL A 201 -0.89 -9.63 -12.76
C VAL A 201 -0.80 -8.13 -13.00
N GLY A 202 0.14 -7.68 -13.85
CA GLY A 202 0.28 -6.26 -14.19
C GLY A 202 -0.97 -5.68 -14.85
N THR A 203 -1.65 -6.45 -15.70
CA THR A 203 -2.93 -6.05 -16.31
C THR A 203 -4.02 -5.92 -15.26
N ALA A 204 -4.16 -6.89 -14.35
CA ALA A 204 -5.15 -6.87 -13.29
C ALA A 204 -4.95 -5.67 -12.34
N LEU A 205 -3.70 -5.38 -11.93
CA LEU A 205 -3.37 -4.24 -11.10
C LEU A 205 -3.69 -2.91 -11.79
N ASN A 206 -3.34 -2.76 -13.07
CA ASN A 206 -3.65 -1.54 -13.83
C ASN A 206 -5.17 -1.35 -14.02
N GLN A 207 -5.92 -2.41 -14.31
CA GLN A 207 -7.37 -2.32 -14.44
C GLN A 207 -8.05 -1.95 -13.12
N LEU A 208 -7.54 -2.46 -12.00
CA LEU A 208 -8.12 -2.22 -10.69
C LEU A 208 -7.76 -0.84 -10.13
N PHE A 209 -6.51 -0.39 -10.32
CA PHE A 209 -5.95 0.76 -9.62
C PHE A 209 -5.53 1.92 -10.53
N GLY A 210 -5.20 1.65 -11.79
CA GLY A 210 -4.55 2.61 -12.70
C GLY A 210 -5.48 3.40 -13.60
N LEU A 211 -6.78 3.12 -13.55
CA LEU A 211 -7.78 3.81 -14.37
C LEU A 211 -8.55 4.82 -13.51
N ARG A 212 -8.30 6.12 -13.69
CA ARG A 212 -9.00 7.16 -12.93
C ARG A 212 -10.48 7.15 -13.21
N CYS A 213 -11.26 7.51 -12.19
CA CYS A 213 -12.73 7.51 -12.22
C CYS A 213 -13.37 6.14 -12.53
N SER A 214 -12.69 5.03 -12.28
CA SER A 214 -13.28 3.71 -12.55
C SER A 214 -14.54 3.45 -11.74
N PRO A 215 -15.54 2.74 -12.30
CA PRO A 215 -16.69 2.31 -11.52
C PRO A 215 -16.27 1.37 -10.39
N ALA A 216 -17.15 1.20 -9.41
CA ALA A 216 -16.89 0.31 -8.29
C ALA A 216 -16.62 -1.13 -8.78
N ALA A 217 -15.58 -1.75 -8.23
CA ALA A 217 -15.14 -3.10 -8.56
C ALA A 217 -14.92 -3.92 -7.28
N THR A 218 -15.14 -5.22 -7.36
CA THR A 218 -14.95 -6.16 -6.25
C THR A 218 -13.51 -6.68 -6.29
N ALA A 219 -12.65 -6.16 -5.41
CA ALA A 219 -11.30 -6.69 -5.21
C ALA A 219 -11.29 -7.85 -4.20
N ILE A 220 -12.08 -7.73 -3.14
CA ILE A 220 -12.27 -8.73 -2.09
C ILE A 220 -13.74 -9.14 -2.10
N SER A 221 -14.01 -10.40 -2.42
CA SER A 221 -15.38 -10.91 -2.61
C SER A 221 -16.30 -10.63 -1.42
N GLU A 222 -15.80 -10.81 -0.19
CA GLU A 222 -16.57 -10.60 1.04
C GLU A 222 -16.90 -9.12 1.33
N GLN A 223 -16.24 -8.17 0.66
CA GLN A 223 -16.43 -6.74 0.88
C GLN A 223 -17.27 -6.06 -0.22
N GLY A 224 -17.62 -6.80 -1.27
CA GLY A 224 -18.45 -6.33 -2.38
C GLY A 224 -17.76 -5.25 -3.25
N PRO A 225 -18.52 -4.64 -4.18
CA PRO A 225 -18.01 -3.60 -5.07
C PRO A 225 -17.64 -2.32 -4.29
N GLN A 226 -16.45 -1.78 -4.54
CA GLN A 226 -15.96 -0.53 -3.95
C GLN A 226 -15.20 0.29 -4.98
N LEU A 227 -14.98 1.59 -4.73
CA LEU A 227 -14.07 2.38 -5.54
C LEU A 227 -12.62 1.91 -5.31
N GLN A 228 -11.93 1.49 -6.38
CA GLN A 228 -10.59 0.90 -6.28
C GLN A 228 -9.49 1.76 -6.87
N ALA A 229 -9.79 2.69 -7.79
CA ALA A 229 -8.76 3.52 -8.43
C ALA A 229 -7.88 4.24 -7.39
N ILE A 230 -6.56 4.04 -7.50
CA ILE A 230 -5.53 4.68 -6.69
C ILE A 230 -4.92 5.85 -7.48
N CYS A 231 -4.63 5.63 -8.76
CA CYS A 231 -4.23 6.68 -9.68
C CYS A 231 -5.47 7.52 -10.03
N ILE A 232 -5.56 8.73 -9.47
CA ILE A 232 -6.72 9.62 -9.61
C ILE A 232 -6.36 11.00 -10.18
N THR A 233 -5.08 11.26 -10.43
CA THR A 233 -4.59 12.51 -11.03
C THR A 233 -4.92 12.57 -12.53
N ASP A 234 -4.74 13.74 -13.15
CA ASP A 234 -5.05 13.93 -14.57
C ASP A 234 -4.09 13.20 -15.52
N SER A 235 -2.90 12.80 -15.06
CA SER A 235 -1.99 11.97 -15.87
C SER A 235 -2.49 10.53 -16.01
N CYS A 236 -3.30 10.05 -15.07
CA CYS A 236 -3.85 8.70 -15.09
C CYS A 236 -4.84 8.51 -16.25
N PRO A 237 -4.78 7.38 -16.98
CA PRO A 237 -5.76 7.08 -18.03
C PRO A 237 -7.20 7.06 -17.49
N LEU A 238 -8.12 7.71 -18.20
CA LEU A 238 -9.53 7.73 -17.83
C LEU A 238 -10.18 6.36 -18.09
N SER A 239 -10.95 5.88 -17.12
CA SER A 239 -11.75 4.66 -17.30
C SER A 239 -12.75 4.81 -18.45
N PRO A 240 -12.92 3.79 -19.32
CA PRO A 240 -13.91 3.84 -20.41
C PRO A 240 -15.35 4.08 -19.93
N ASN A 241 -15.67 3.70 -18.69
CA ASN A 241 -16.99 3.87 -18.06
C ASN A 241 -16.87 4.79 -16.83
N ALA A 242 -16.27 5.97 -17.02
CA ALA A 242 -15.90 6.86 -15.93
C ALA A 242 -17.09 7.38 -15.11
N VAL A 243 -16.95 7.34 -13.78
CA VAL A 243 -17.88 7.88 -12.78
C VAL A 243 -17.21 8.96 -11.92
N CYS A 244 -16.59 9.96 -12.55
CA CYS A 244 -15.74 10.93 -11.85
C CYS A 244 -16.44 11.69 -10.69
N ALA A 245 -17.77 11.81 -10.71
CA ALA A 245 -18.53 12.42 -9.60
C ALA A 245 -18.45 11.61 -8.28
N SER A 246 -18.07 10.33 -8.34
CA SER A 246 -17.83 9.48 -7.16
C SER A 246 -16.45 9.68 -6.53
N TYR A 247 -15.58 10.45 -7.18
CA TYR A 247 -14.21 10.72 -6.74
C TYR A 247 -14.08 12.18 -6.34
N GLN A 248 -13.39 12.43 -5.23
CA GLN A 248 -12.92 13.77 -4.89
C GLN A 248 -11.76 14.17 -5.79
N ALA A 249 -11.56 15.48 -5.95
CA ALA A 249 -10.38 16.01 -6.61
C ALA A 249 -9.12 15.51 -5.89
N ALA A 250 -8.08 15.20 -6.68
CA ALA A 250 -6.80 14.77 -6.18
C ALA A 250 -6.11 15.94 -5.44
N VAL A 251 -5.52 15.66 -4.28
CA VAL A 251 -4.88 16.68 -3.42
C VAL A 251 -3.51 16.18 -2.98
N ALA A 252 -2.47 16.81 -3.51
CA ALA A 252 -1.09 16.51 -3.16
C ALA A 252 -0.85 16.58 -1.64
N PRO A 253 -0.19 15.58 -1.05
CA PRO A 253 0.12 15.61 0.38
C PRO A 253 1.15 16.70 0.68
N LYS A 254 1.01 17.30 1.87
CA LYS A 254 1.99 18.26 2.38
C LYS A 254 3.19 17.51 2.96
N ASN A 255 4.38 18.07 2.80
CA ASN A 255 5.54 17.63 3.55
C ASN A 255 5.37 18.01 5.03
N ALA A 256 5.36 17.02 5.91
CA ALA A 256 5.20 17.18 7.35
C ALA A 256 6.51 17.57 8.06
N THR A 257 7.65 17.44 7.37
CA THR A 257 8.97 17.85 7.88
C THR A 257 9.30 19.31 7.54
N ASP A 258 8.53 19.93 6.65
CA ASP A 258 8.66 21.34 6.34
C ASP A 258 8.19 22.16 7.55
N ASN A 259 9.18 22.61 8.32
CA ASN A 259 9.00 23.51 9.46
C ASN A 259 8.77 24.94 8.94
N SER A 260 7.87 25.13 7.97
CA SER A 260 7.43 26.45 7.55
C SER A 260 6.71 27.06 8.74
N THR A 261 7.44 27.91 9.44
CA THR A 261 7.00 28.72 10.56
C THR A 261 5.67 29.32 10.17
N ALA A 262 4.59 28.92 10.84
CA ALA A 262 3.34 29.65 10.77
C ALA A 262 3.66 31.08 11.21
N THR A 263 3.86 31.98 10.25
CA THR A 263 3.86 33.40 10.54
C THR A 263 2.41 33.68 10.87
N SER A 264 2.10 33.61 12.17
CA SER A 264 0.87 34.13 12.72
C SER A 264 0.83 35.60 12.32
N SER A 265 0.15 35.92 11.23
CA SER A 265 -0.28 37.26 10.91
C SER A 265 -1.31 37.65 11.97
N THR A 266 -0.82 38.08 13.13
CA THR A 266 -1.58 38.89 14.06
C THR A 266 -2.12 40.08 13.26
N PRO A 267 -3.44 40.33 13.26
CA PRO A 267 -3.96 41.57 12.68
C PRO A 267 -3.39 42.72 13.51
N ALA A 268 -2.58 43.56 12.88
CA ALA A 268 -2.17 44.82 13.48
C ALA A 268 -3.44 45.67 13.66
N THR A 269 -3.93 45.75 14.89
CA THR A 269 -4.96 46.68 15.32
C THR A 269 -4.43 48.11 15.14
N THR A 270 -4.86 48.77 14.07
CA THR A 270 -4.71 50.21 13.89
C THR A 270 -5.62 50.92 14.89
N VAL A 271 -5.01 51.47 15.94
CA VAL A 271 -5.67 52.37 16.89
C VAL A 271 -5.86 53.71 16.18
N SER A 272 -7.11 54.07 15.88
CA SER A 272 -7.50 55.45 15.56
C SER A 272 -8.29 56.03 16.73
N PRO A 273 -8.09 57.31 17.08
CA PRO A 273 -8.62 57.89 18.29
C PRO A 273 -10.13 58.20 18.21
N SER A 274 -10.71 58.17 19.40
CA SER A 274 -12.11 58.26 19.79
C SER A 274 -12.86 59.51 19.34
N THR A 275 -14.11 59.32 18.89
CA THR A 275 -15.22 60.27 19.07
C THR A 275 -16.51 59.52 19.39
N VAL A 276 -17.06 59.79 20.58
CA VAL A 276 -18.36 59.34 21.14
C VAL A 276 -19.49 60.17 20.49
N PRO A 277 -20.68 59.62 20.13
CA PRO A 277 -21.82 59.57 21.08
C PRO A 277 -22.78 58.35 21.02
N THR A 278 -23.14 57.90 22.22
CA THR A 278 -24.50 57.68 22.80
C THR A 278 -25.50 56.64 22.25
N ALA A 279 -25.97 55.84 23.22
CA ALA A 279 -27.30 55.23 23.41
C ALA A 279 -27.64 53.88 22.74
N GLY A 280 -27.90 52.89 23.62
CA GLY A 280 -29.19 52.17 23.56
C GLY A 280 -29.14 50.65 23.54
N ALA A 281 -29.76 50.07 24.56
CA ALA A 281 -30.38 48.74 24.63
C ALA A 281 -29.50 47.51 24.95
N VAL A 282 -29.68 47.09 26.21
CA VAL A 282 -29.39 45.78 26.79
C VAL A 282 -30.33 44.73 26.21
N VAL A 283 -29.82 43.57 25.77
CA VAL A 283 -30.60 42.33 25.67
C VAL A 283 -29.76 41.14 26.17
N GLN A 284 -30.36 40.41 27.11
CA GLN A 284 -29.90 39.17 27.75
C GLN A 284 -29.85 37.98 26.79
N SER A 285 -28.96 37.02 27.09
CA SER A 285 -29.24 35.57 27.30
C SER A 285 -27.89 34.81 27.21
N ALA A 286 -27.36 34.14 28.25
CA ALA A 286 -27.76 32.81 28.76
C ALA A 286 -28.05 31.82 27.60
N SER A 287 -27.49 30.62 27.46
CA SER A 287 -26.56 29.75 28.19
C SER A 287 -26.30 28.54 27.25
N LEU A 288 -25.46 27.61 27.72
CA LEU A 288 -25.50 26.15 27.55
C LEU A 288 -24.25 25.52 26.94
N ALA A 289 -23.50 24.90 27.84
CA ALA A 289 -22.72 23.70 27.57
C ALA A 289 -23.61 22.58 27.04
N ILE A 290 -23.10 21.81 26.07
CA ILE A 290 -23.45 20.39 25.92
C ILE A 290 -22.16 19.60 25.74
N LEU A 291 -21.94 18.74 26.74
CA LEU A 291 -21.03 17.61 26.80
C LEU A 291 -21.57 16.51 25.87
N VAL A 292 -20.76 15.97 24.95
CA VAL A 292 -20.87 14.57 24.52
C VAL A 292 -19.48 14.05 24.22
N GLY A 293 -19.01 13.13 25.06
CA GLY A 293 -17.83 12.34 24.79
C GLY A 293 -18.12 11.29 23.71
N VAL A 294 -17.08 10.95 22.94
CA VAL A 294 -17.06 9.69 22.19
C VAL A 294 -15.82 8.92 22.57
N LEU A 295 -16.14 7.73 23.06
CA LEU A 295 -15.31 6.62 23.47
C LEU A 295 -14.47 6.08 22.30
N ALA A 296 -13.29 5.61 22.69
CA ALA A 296 -12.36 4.82 21.90
C ALA A 296 -13.02 3.67 21.13
N CYS A 297 -12.50 3.45 19.93
CA CYS A 297 -12.15 2.16 19.31
C CYS A 297 -11.84 2.47 17.86
N LEU A 298 -10.62 2.17 17.37
CA LEU A 298 -10.37 1.69 16.01
C LEU A 298 -8.88 1.45 15.78
N VAL A 299 -8.64 0.28 15.19
CA VAL A 299 -7.39 -0.28 14.67
C VAL A 299 -6.72 0.65 13.66
#